data_AF-A0A834R1E6-F1
#
_entry.id   AF-A0A834R1E6-F1
#
_cell.length_a   1.000
_cell.length_b   1.000
_cell.length_c   1.000
_cell.angle_alpha   90.00
_cell.angle_beta   90.00
_cell.angle_gamma   90.00
#
_symmetry.space_group_name_H-M   'P 1'
#
loop_
_entity.id
_entity.type
_entity.pdbx_description
1 polymer ?
#
loop_
_entity_poly.entity_id
_entity_poly.type
_entity_poly.pdbx_seq_one_letter_code
_entity_poly.pdbx_strand_id
1 'polypeptide(L)'
;MYDLELPKQLHLRLVRMLYESLRLDQNDYNSAKTRFDILIKLLRRKHLERKDLCLDPIILIELIENQIETNSNRMKIFPIPNSYQSKLNQLVIISRVYFDVNATESILQRWSQYLCIHCKDFNRYLCYFSLFLPTLLYPEEHQKGFHSWFQDFFSLWLQIPLSKSKLHKPLIILFARLSQTACGYIDWQPYLLEIFQRFDHIVKNKLNDYKNLLKYFLIWIVHLIDPRSKAIDYLRQIIVALNFDNKFDKFILSSLPFVLIHRYQNESKKNCWFNQTPSESLLTETIIRELGSSIQQKFFAKYFIRQTRIESMLLSALIMTNPIVFADLIEENLSIGCDDYSRPNFFCSILHLYASSVYSIISDDTIGPKHRLKLAENLYKITDTLGTHNHSAYPQILSAIKSIVILEIPFFDFAKMSEANLISSLTKFEQKFLKQSDKLVQFPLYFIDRCLNLFEIIGENKHLQEAFSKDFDLILISMFIRCPHRTIEEIIDKIINFYQNNSNATNFKLFELILQNLVLIYPEKIMRKFFPYLLDYFAVLPERFDLENSSNKQNKFKYN
;
A
#
# COMPACT_ATOMS: atom_id res chain seq x y z
N MET A 1 8.67 26.71 -2.86
CA MET A 1 10.07 26.72 -3.37
C MET A 1 10.60 25.33 -3.74
N TYR A 2 10.40 24.27 -2.95
CA TYR A 2 10.95 22.95 -3.31
C TYR A 2 10.25 22.24 -4.47
N ASP A 3 9.10 22.74 -4.95
CA ASP A 3 8.43 22.30 -6.18
C ASP A 3 8.91 23.07 -7.43
N LEU A 4 9.87 23.99 -7.28
CA LEU A 4 10.51 24.67 -8.41
C LEU A 4 11.54 23.72 -9.04
N GLU A 5 11.58 23.67 -10.37
CA GLU A 5 12.58 22.94 -11.14
C GLU A 5 13.97 23.58 -10.97
N LEU A 6 14.66 23.22 -9.88
CA LEU A 6 16.05 23.62 -9.66
C LEU A 6 16.96 22.93 -10.68
N PRO A 7 17.82 23.68 -11.39
CA PRO A 7 18.87 23.09 -12.22
C PRO A 7 19.73 22.10 -11.41
N LYS A 8 20.09 20.96 -12.01
CA LYS A 8 20.83 19.86 -11.36
C LYS A 8 22.08 20.36 -10.62
N GLN A 9 22.85 21.27 -11.22
CA GLN A 9 24.07 21.83 -10.62
C GLN A 9 23.81 22.63 -9.34
N LEU A 10 22.77 23.49 -9.34
CA LEU A 10 22.38 24.25 -8.16
C LEU A 10 21.86 23.33 -7.05
N HIS A 11 21.10 22.31 -7.42
CA HIS A 11 20.64 21.30 -6.48
C HIS A 11 21.81 20.57 -5.81
N LEU A 12 22.81 20.10 -6.57
CA LEU A 12 24.01 19.46 -6.02
C LEU A 12 24.79 20.38 -5.07
N ARG A 13 24.95 21.66 -5.44
CA ARG A 13 25.63 22.65 -4.60
C ARG A 13 24.88 22.90 -3.30
N LEU A 14 23.55 23.02 -3.36
CA LEU A 14 22.70 23.19 -2.19
C LEU A 14 22.80 22.00 -1.25
N VAL A 15 22.75 20.76 -1.78
CA VAL A 15 22.91 19.54 -0.99
C VAL A 15 24.25 19.52 -0.28
N ARG A 16 25.36 19.77 -0.98
CA ARG A 16 26.70 19.78 -0.39
C ARG A 16 26.84 20.83 0.70
N MET A 17 26.38 22.06 0.44
CA MET A 17 26.43 23.15 1.41
C MET A 17 25.62 22.83 2.67
N LEU A 18 24.40 22.33 2.52
CA LEU A 18 23.55 21.97 3.65
C LEU A 18 24.12 20.78 4.43
N TYR A 19 24.71 19.80 3.73
CA TYR A 19 25.33 18.65 4.35
C TYR A 19 26.57 19.02 5.18
N GLU A 20 27.46 19.86 4.65
CA GLU A 20 28.61 20.36 5.41
C GLU A 20 28.21 21.24 6.59
N SER A 21 27.11 22.00 6.45
CA SER A 21 26.59 22.82 7.56
C SER A 21 26.15 22.00 8.78
N LEU A 22 25.94 20.68 8.62
CA LEU A 22 25.60 19.79 9.74
C LEU A 22 26.72 19.69 10.78
N ARG A 23 27.98 19.98 10.43
CA ARG A 23 29.08 20.05 11.40
C ARG A 23 28.85 21.10 12.48
N LEU A 24 28.06 22.13 12.18
CA LEU A 24 27.75 23.24 13.09
C LEU A 24 26.64 22.90 14.11
N ASP A 25 26.00 21.73 13.99
CA ASP A 25 24.70 21.42 14.61
C ASP A 25 24.80 20.78 15.99
N GLN A 26 25.93 20.94 16.67
CA GLN A 26 26.25 20.17 17.86
C GLN A 26 25.31 20.45 19.06
N ASN A 27 24.56 21.56 19.07
CA ASN A 27 23.70 21.94 20.22
C ASN A 27 22.28 22.46 19.89
N ASP A 28 21.94 22.77 18.63
CA ASP A 28 20.58 23.24 18.26
C ASP A 28 19.79 22.16 17.50
N TYR A 29 19.07 21.33 18.26
CA TYR A 29 18.31 20.21 17.71
C TYR A 29 17.15 20.62 16.79
N ASN A 30 16.56 21.80 16.97
CA ASN A 30 15.41 22.23 16.18
C ASN A 30 15.84 22.70 14.78
N SER A 31 16.90 23.51 14.73
CA SER A 31 17.51 23.94 13.47
C SER A 31 18.11 22.75 12.72
N ALA A 32 18.80 21.85 13.42
CA ALA A 32 19.34 20.62 12.85
C ALA A 32 18.26 19.70 12.28
N LYS A 33 17.15 19.51 12.99
CA LYS A 33 16.00 18.73 12.49
C LYS A 33 15.43 19.32 11.20
N THR A 34 15.31 20.65 11.13
CA THR A 34 14.83 21.34 9.93
C THR A 34 15.77 21.10 8.74
N ARG A 35 17.08 21.16 8.98
CA ARG A 35 18.09 20.81 7.95
C ARG A 35 18.01 19.35 7.53
N PHE A 36 17.81 18.42 8.46
CA PHE A 36 17.60 17.00 8.13
C PHE A 36 16.39 16.83 7.22
N ASP A 37 15.26 17.46 7.54
CA ASP A 37 14.04 17.36 6.73
C ASP A 37 14.23 17.94 5.32
N ILE A 38 14.98 19.03 5.18
CA ILE A 38 15.34 19.60 3.89
C ILE A 38 16.25 18.64 3.10
N LEU A 39 17.34 18.17 3.70
CA LEU A 39 18.28 17.24 3.06
C LEU A 39 17.59 15.94 2.63
N ILE A 40 16.73 15.38 3.48
CA ILE A 40 15.92 14.19 3.18
C ILE A 40 15.07 14.41 1.92
N LYS A 41 14.46 15.60 1.77
CA LYS A 41 13.65 15.93 0.58
C LYS A 41 14.51 16.08 -0.68
N LEU A 42 15.66 16.74 -0.55
CA LEU A 42 16.58 16.97 -1.67
C LEU A 42 17.18 15.65 -2.20
N LEU A 43 17.70 14.81 -1.31
CA LEU A 43 18.36 13.54 -1.66
C LEU A 43 17.41 12.47 -2.23
N ARG A 44 16.08 12.62 -2.05
CA ARG A 44 15.05 11.70 -2.60
C ARG A 44 14.69 11.99 -4.06
N ARG A 45 15.23 13.04 -4.68
CA ARG A 45 14.93 13.39 -6.07
C ARG A 45 15.54 12.37 -7.05
N LYS A 46 14.75 11.93 -8.03
CA LYS A 46 15.10 10.83 -8.96
C LYS A 46 16.29 11.10 -9.88
N HIS A 47 16.66 12.37 -10.12
CA HIS A 47 17.73 12.74 -11.06
C HIS A 47 19.14 12.76 -10.44
N LEU A 48 19.27 12.44 -9.15
CA LEU A 48 20.56 12.35 -8.47
C LEU A 48 21.17 10.97 -8.72
N GLU A 49 22.41 10.96 -9.19
CA GLU A 49 23.21 9.74 -9.33
C GLU A 49 24.38 9.76 -8.34
N ARG A 50 24.85 8.58 -7.97
CA ARG A 50 26.04 8.42 -7.11
C ARG A 50 27.28 9.13 -7.70
N LYS A 51 27.42 9.14 -9.04
CA LYS A 51 28.53 9.81 -9.73
C LYS A 51 28.53 11.33 -9.54
N ASP A 52 27.36 11.94 -9.31
CA ASP A 52 27.24 13.40 -9.19
C ASP A 52 27.49 13.90 -7.75
N LEU A 53 27.33 13.03 -6.77
CA LEU A 53 27.30 13.39 -5.36
C LEU A 53 28.13 12.42 -4.51
N CYS A 54 29.15 12.95 -3.86
CA CYS A 54 29.95 12.26 -2.86
C CYS A 54 29.77 12.98 -1.51
N LEU A 55 29.32 12.24 -0.50
CA LEU A 55 29.09 12.73 0.87
C LEU A 55 30.04 12.02 1.83
N ASP A 56 30.64 12.79 2.73
CA ASP A 56 31.49 12.24 3.78
C ASP A 56 30.63 11.60 4.90
N PRO A 57 30.73 10.29 5.16
CA PRO A 57 29.99 9.64 6.24
C PRO A 57 30.39 10.13 7.64
N ILE A 58 31.62 10.66 7.81
CA ILE A 58 32.18 11.02 9.11
C ILE A 58 31.32 12.09 9.82
N ILE A 59 30.79 13.06 9.07
CA ILE A 59 29.92 14.11 9.61
C ILE A 59 28.71 13.52 10.34
N LEU A 60 28.07 12.51 9.75
CA LEU A 60 26.91 11.85 10.35
C LEU A 60 27.30 10.91 11.49
N ILE A 61 28.48 10.29 11.42
CA ILE A 61 29.04 9.46 12.48
C ILE A 61 29.29 10.32 13.72
N GLU A 62 29.98 11.45 13.58
CA GLU A 62 30.26 12.39 14.67
C GLU A 62 28.96 12.89 15.32
N LEU A 63 27.93 13.21 14.54
CA LEU A 63 26.64 13.61 15.10
C LEU A 63 25.99 12.51 15.97
N ILE A 64 26.13 11.24 15.59
CA ILE A 64 25.61 10.13 16.39
C ILE A 64 26.50 9.84 17.59
N GLU A 65 27.82 9.87 17.45
CA GLU A 65 28.75 9.66 18.57
C GLU A 65 28.55 10.76 19.63
N ASN A 66 28.40 12.02 19.22
CA ASN A 66 28.04 13.14 20.10
C ASN A 66 26.70 12.89 20.83
N GLN A 67 25.71 12.26 20.19
CA GLN A 67 24.47 11.85 20.88
C GLN A 67 24.72 10.80 21.97
N ILE A 68 25.63 9.85 21.74
CA ILE A 68 25.95 8.80 22.72
C ILE A 68 26.61 9.42 23.94
N GLU A 69 27.63 10.25 23.72
CA GLU A 69 28.34 10.96 24.78
C GLU A 69 27.38 11.83 25.59
N THR A 70 26.53 12.62 24.92
CA THR A 70 25.54 13.47 25.58
C THR A 70 24.47 12.68 26.35
N ASN A 71 24.04 11.51 25.88
CA ASN A 71 23.10 10.65 26.60
C ASN A 71 23.76 9.94 27.80
N SER A 72 25.06 9.66 27.74
CA SER A 72 25.82 9.07 28.86
C SER A 72 26.10 10.08 29.98
N ASN A 73 26.24 11.36 29.64
CA ASN A 73 26.42 12.45 30.58
C ASN A 73 25.10 12.77 31.30
N ARG A 74 24.89 12.18 32.48
CA ARG A 74 23.70 12.34 33.35
C ARG A 74 23.39 13.78 33.82
N MET A 75 24.12 14.80 33.35
CA MET A 75 24.09 16.17 33.86
C MET A 75 23.33 17.19 32.97
N LYS A 76 22.65 16.78 31.89
CA LYS A 76 21.83 17.73 31.10
C LYS A 76 20.37 17.77 31.56
N ILE A 77 19.83 19.00 31.63
CA ILE A 77 18.47 19.37 32.06
C ILE A 77 17.39 18.92 31.05
N PHE A 78 17.76 18.68 29.78
CA PHE A 78 16.82 18.28 28.72
C PHE A 78 17.32 17.06 27.92
N PRO A 79 16.54 15.98 27.80
CA PRO A 79 16.86 14.82 26.98
C PRO A 79 16.77 15.15 25.48
N ILE A 80 17.54 14.44 24.65
CA ILE A 80 17.43 14.54 23.18
C ILE A 80 16.03 14.09 22.75
N PRO A 81 15.29 14.87 21.95
CA PRO A 81 13.98 14.45 21.48
C PRO A 81 14.06 13.21 20.58
N ASN A 82 13.20 12.20 20.81
CA ASN A 82 13.11 11.01 19.95
C ASN A 82 12.90 11.35 18.46
N SER A 83 12.22 12.46 18.17
CA SER A 83 12.01 12.93 16.80
C SER A 83 13.31 13.35 16.09
N TYR A 84 14.31 13.82 16.84
CA TYR A 84 15.63 14.17 16.30
C TYR A 84 16.38 12.92 15.86
N GLN A 85 16.45 11.90 16.72
CA GLN A 85 17.12 10.63 16.41
C GLN A 85 16.46 9.90 15.23
N SER A 86 15.13 9.87 15.19
CA SER A 86 14.39 9.27 14.06
C SER A 86 14.72 9.94 12.73
N LYS A 87 14.84 11.28 12.72
CA LYS A 87 15.19 12.05 11.52
C LYS A 87 16.65 11.91 11.12
N LEU A 88 17.57 11.89 12.07
CA LEU A 88 18.99 11.62 11.79
C LEU A 88 19.16 10.23 11.17
N ASN A 89 18.53 9.19 11.74
CA ASN A 89 18.55 7.85 11.16
C ASN A 89 17.97 7.84 9.74
N GLN A 90 16.88 8.56 9.50
CA GLN A 90 16.27 8.69 8.17
C GLN A 90 17.23 9.37 7.17
N LEU A 91 17.94 10.41 7.61
CA LEU A 91 18.95 11.10 6.80
C LEU A 91 20.11 10.17 6.46
N VAL A 92 20.63 9.40 7.42
CA VAL A 92 21.71 8.42 7.18
C VAL A 92 21.27 7.39 6.14
N ILE A 93 20.06 6.82 6.29
CA ILE A 93 19.54 5.80 5.36
C ILE A 93 19.52 6.30 3.91
N ILE A 94 19.15 7.57 3.70
CA ILE A 94 19.05 8.19 2.38
C ILE A 94 20.43 8.63 1.86
N SER A 95 21.28 9.17 2.74
CA SER A 95 22.60 9.70 2.37
C SER A 95 23.61 8.61 2.03
N ARG A 96 23.46 7.43 2.64
CA ARG A 96 24.39 6.29 2.50
C ARG A 96 24.65 5.86 1.06
N VAL A 97 23.68 6.04 0.18
CA VAL A 97 23.79 5.75 -1.25
C VAL A 97 24.85 6.63 -1.94
N TYR A 98 25.11 7.80 -1.39
CA TYR A 98 26.04 8.82 -1.89
C TYR A 98 27.34 8.91 -1.09
N PHE A 99 27.59 7.97 -0.17
CA PHE A 99 28.86 7.94 0.55
C PHE A 99 30.03 7.64 -0.39
N ASP A 100 31.19 8.21 -0.06
CA ASP A 100 32.44 7.98 -0.78
C ASP A 100 32.78 6.48 -0.89
N VAL A 101 33.58 6.11 -1.88
CA VAL A 101 33.99 4.72 -2.11
C VAL A 101 34.79 4.16 -0.93
N ASN A 102 35.56 5.01 -0.24
CA ASN A 102 36.36 4.60 0.93
C ASN A 102 35.54 4.61 2.24
N ALA A 103 34.27 5.01 2.21
CA ALA A 103 33.42 5.12 3.40
C ALA A 103 33.32 3.80 4.17
N THR A 104 33.24 2.67 3.47
CA THR A 104 33.16 1.35 4.10
C THR A 104 34.35 1.10 5.00
N GLU A 105 35.57 1.37 4.52
CA GLU A 105 36.80 1.18 5.27
C GLU A 105 36.85 2.08 6.50
N SER A 106 36.52 3.37 6.33
CA SER A 106 36.48 4.31 7.46
C SER A 106 35.48 3.90 8.54
N ILE A 107 34.30 3.42 8.15
CA ILE A 107 33.26 2.91 9.08
C ILE A 107 33.76 1.66 9.82
N LEU A 108 34.37 0.72 9.11
CA LEU A 108 34.90 -0.51 9.71
C LEU A 108 36.04 -0.21 10.69
N GLN A 109 37.00 0.64 10.30
CA GLN A 109 38.10 1.05 11.18
C GLN A 109 37.59 1.73 12.46
N ARG A 110 36.54 2.56 12.36
CA ARG A 110 36.00 3.30 13.50
C ARG A 110 35.34 2.41 14.56
N TRP A 111 34.58 1.39 14.14
CA TRP A 111 33.71 0.63 15.04
C TRP A 111 34.05 -0.85 15.20
N SER A 112 34.97 -1.40 14.40
CA SER A 112 35.33 -2.84 14.45
C SER A 112 35.75 -3.32 15.83
N GLN A 113 36.45 -2.47 16.61
CA GLN A 113 36.85 -2.77 18.00
C GLN A 113 35.68 -3.12 18.93
N TYR A 114 34.44 -2.70 18.60
CA TYR A 114 33.25 -2.98 19.40
C TYR A 114 32.48 -4.24 18.95
N LEU A 115 32.94 -4.98 17.94
CA LEU A 115 32.34 -6.21 17.42
C LEU A 115 32.64 -7.46 18.27
N CYS A 116 32.74 -7.31 19.60
CA CYS A 116 32.82 -8.44 20.52
C CYS A 116 31.43 -8.78 21.05
N ILE A 117 30.96 -10.03 20.86
CA ILE A 117 29.60 -10.50 21.27
C ILE A 117 29.36 -10.33 22.78
N HIS A 118 30.42 -10.30 23.58
CA HIS A 118 30.37 -10.11 25.03
C HIS A 118 30.43 -8.64 25.47
N CYS A 119 30.70 -7.71 24.55
CA CYS A 119 30.72 -6.28 24.84
C CYS A 119 29.31 -5.75 25.15
N LYS A 120 29.18 -4.89 26.15
CA LYS A 120 27.90 -4.28 26.56
C LYS A 120 27.26 -3.46 25.44
N ASP A 121 28.08 -2.82 24.62
CA ASP A 121 27.63 -1.95 23.52
C ASP A 121 27.53 -2.67 22.17
N PHE A 122 27.80 -3.98 22.12
CA PHE A 122 27.81 -4.78 20.89
C PHE A 122 26.57 -4.57 20.02
N ASN A 123 25.38 -4.67 20.61
CA ASN A 123 24.12 -4.49 19.87
C ASN A 123 23.96 -3.07 19.32
N ARG A 124 24.49 -2.05 20.00
CA ARG A 124 24.42 -0.65 19.56
C ARG A 124 25.27 -0.46 18.31
N TYR A 125 26.51 -0.93 18.33
CA TYR A 125 27.40 -0.83 17.17
C TYR A 125 26.95 -1.72 16.01
N LEU A 126 26.36 -2.89 16.26
CA LEU A 126 25.66 -3.66 15.21
C LEU A 126 24.53 -2.86 14.56
N CYS A 127 23.73 -2.12 15.33
CA CYS A 127 22.73 -1.22 14.78
C CYS A 127 23.37 -0.13 13.90
N TYR A 128 24.52 0.42 14.29
CA TYR A 128 25.23 1.43 13.49
C TYR A 128 25.83 0.87 12.22
N PHE A 129 26.45 -0.30 12.24
CA PHE A 129 26.88 -0.98 11.02
C PHE A 129 25.70 -1.23 10.07
N SER A 130 24.59 -1.74 10.59
CA SER A 130 23.36 -1.92 9.81
C SER A 130 22.84 -0.59 9.23
N LEU A 131 23.00 0.52 9.95
CA LEU A 131 22.56 1.85 9.52
C LEU A 131 23.50 2.50 8.50
N PHE A 132 24.82 2.38 8.65
CA PHE A 132 25.81 3.13 7.86
C PHE A 132 26.45 2.36 6.72
N LEU A 133 26.64 1.04 6.83
CA LEU A 133 27.40 0.30 5.81
C LEU A 133 26.73 0.39 4.43
N PRO A 134 27.40 1.01 3.44
CA PRO A 134 26.88 1.10 2.09
C PRO A 134 26.80 -0.30 1.48
N THR A 135 25.78 -0.50 0.66
CA THR A 135 25.41 -1.81 0.08
C THR A 135 25.06 -1.64 -1.40
N LEU A 136 24.42 -0.53 -1.75
CA LEU A 136 24.26 -0.08 -3.13
C LEU A 136 25.53 0.63 -3.61
N LEU A 137 26.35 -0.09 -4.36
CA LEU A 137 27.58 0.37 -4.99
C LEU A 137 27.62 -0.10 -6.45
N TYR A 138 28.41 0.57 -7.29
CA TYR A 138 28.67 0.05 -8.63
C TYR A 138 29.44 -1.28 -8.54
N PRO A 139 29.25 -2.22 -9.48
CA PRO A 139 29.94 -3.53 -9.51
C PRO A 139 31.46 -3.40 -9.41
N GLU A 140 32.03 -2.39 -10.07
CA GLU A 140 33.47 -2.07 -10.03
C GLU A 140 33.96 -1.70 -8.61
N GLU A 141 33.07 -1.17 -7.76
CA GLU A 141 33.36 -0.71 -6.40
C GLU A 141 33.08 -1.80 -5.35
N HIS A 142 32.55 -2.96 -5.71
CA HIS A 142 32.13 -4.01 -4.75
C HIS A 142 33.27 -4.51 -3.87
N GLN A 143 34.51 -4.51 -4.38
CA GLN A 143 35.71 -4.89 -3.61
C GLN A 143 35.94 -3.98 -2.40
N LYS A 144 35.72 -2.67 -2.56
CA LYS A 144 35.78 -1.66 -1.48
C LYS A 144 34.48 -1.57 -0.67
N GLY A 145 33.49 -2.34 -1.08
CA GLY A 145 32.17 -2.43 -0.47
C GLY A 145 32.03 -3.66 0.42
N PHE A 146 31.00 -4.44 0.16
CA PHE A 146 30.61 -5.57 0.98
C PHE A 146 31.63 -6.72 1.04
N HIS A 147 32.51 -6.85 0.05
CA HIS A 147 33.56 -7.87 0.08
C HIS A 147 34.48 -7.73 1.30
N SER A 148 34.66 -6.52 1.81
CA SER A 148 35.53 -6.23 2.96
C SER A 148 34.97 -6.68 4.32
N TRP A 149 33.66 -6.91 4.44
CA TRP A 149 33.02 -7.19 5.74
C TRP A 149 32.03 -8.36 5.72
N PHE A 150 31.57 -8.81 4.54
CA PHE A 150 30.50 -9.80 4.44
C PHE A 150 30.82 -11.10 5.18
N GLN A 151 32.00 -11.67 4.97
CA GLN A 151 32.41 -12.95 5.58
C GLN A 151 32.46 -12.86 7.10
N ASP A 152 33.08 -11.79 7.63
CA ASP A 152 33.21 -11.57 9.07
C ASP A 152 31.84 -11.36 9.72
N PHE A 153 30.97 -10.56 9.10
CA PHE A 153 29.64 -10.30 9.65
C PHE A 153 28.73 -11.53 9.54
N PHE A 154 28.87 -12.33 8.48
CA PHE A 154 28.09 -13.57 8.32
C PHE A 154 28.53 -14.62 9.33
N SER A 155 29.85 -14.81 9.54
CA SER A 155 30.36 -15.71 10.57
C SER A 155 29.96 -15.25 11.98
N LEU A 156 30.01 -13.95 12.26
CA LEU A 156 29.51 -13.37 13.51
C LEU A 156 28.00 -13.63 13.68
N TRP A 157 27.20 -13.51 12.61
CA TRP A 157 25.78 -13.84 12.66
C TRP A 157 25.55 -15.31 13.03
N LEU A 158 26.37 -16.23 12.51
CA LEU A 158 26.32 -17.65 12.88
C LEU A 158 26.68 -17.88 14.36
N GLN A 159 27.62 -17.11 14.91
CA GLN A 159 28.00 -17.25 16.32
C GLN A 159 26.94 -16.72 17.30
N ILE A 160 26.03 -15.83 16.87
CA ILE A 160 24.96 -15.33 17.73
C ILE A 160 23.97 -16.47 18.06
N PRO A 161 23.71 -16.76 19.34
CA PRO A 161 22.72 -17.75 19.73
C PRO A 161 21.30 -17.39 19.28
N LEU A 162 20.55 -18.35 18.74
CA LEU A 162 19.21 -18.14 18.20
C LEU A 162 18.18 -17.59 19.22
N SER A 163 18.44 -17.76 20.51
CA SER A 163 17.64 -17.17 21.58
C SER A 163 17.77 -15.63 21.67
N LYS A 164 18.85 -15.04 21.13
CA LYS A 164 19.14 -13.60 21.21
C LYS A 164 18.58 -12.82 20.02
N SER A 165 17.25 -12.80 19.90
CA SER A 165 16.50 -12.13 18.82
C SER A 165 16.96 -10.72 18.47
N LYS A 166 17.22 -9.91 19.50
CA LYS A 166 17.61 -8.50 19.37
C LYS A 166 18.94 -8.33 18.62
N LEU A 167 19.88 -9.28 18.78
CA LEU A 167 21.20 -9.22 18.14
C LEU A 167 21.16 -9.64 16.67
N HIS A 168 20.20 -10.50 16.27
CA HIS A 168 20.06 -10.89 14.87
C HIS A 168 19.44 -9.78 14.01
N LYS A 169 18.61 -8.92 14.60
CA LYS A 169 17.83 -7.92 13.87
C LYS A 169 18.70 -6.98 13.00
N PRO A 170 19.78 -6.35 13.50
CA PRO A 170 20.59 -5.45 12.67
C PRO A 170 21.26 -6.17 11.49
N LEU A 171 21.72 -7.40 11.71
CA LEU A 171 22.40 -8.20 10.70
C LEU A 171 21.42 -8.68 9.61
N ILE A 172 20.22 -9.14 9.99
CA ILE A 172 19.20 -9.53 9.02
C ILE A 172 18.76 -8.34 8.17
N ILE A 173 18.61 -7.15 8.76
CA ILE A 173 18.31 -5.92 8.00
C ILE A 173 19.45 -5.59 7.03
N LEU A 174 20.71 -5.75 7.46
CA LEU A 174 21.89 -5.50 6.64
C LEU A 174 21.99 -6.49 5.49
N PHE A 175 21.84 -7.79 5.74
CA PHE A 175 21.90 -8.83 4.71
C PHE A 175 20.72 -8.78 3.75
N ALA A 176 19.50 -8.49 4.23
CA ALA A 176 18.34 -8.28 3.37
C ALA A 176 18.55 -7.11 2.39
N ARG A 177 19.18 -6.02 2.87
CA ARG A 177 19.54 -4.89 2.02
C ARG A 177 20.68 -5.25 1.07
N LEU A 178 21.68 -5.97 1.54
CA LEU A 178 22.80 -6.43 0.71
C LEU A 178 22.31 -7.33 -0.43
N SER A 179 21.51 -8.35 -0.13
CA SER A 179 20.96 -9.25 -1.15
C SER A 179 20.10 -8.50 -2.16
N GLN A 180 19.35 -7.48 -1.71
CA GLN A 180 18.54 -6.65 -2.61
C GLN A 180 19.39 -5.79 -3.56
N THR A 181 20.53 -5.28 -3.10
CA THR A 181 21.34 -4.30 -3.86
C THR A 181 22.45 -4.96 -4.68
N ALA A 182 22.95 -6.12 -4.23
CA ALA A 182 23.96 -6.93 -4.89
C ALA A 182 23.38 -8.25 -5.44
N CYS A 183 22.13 -8.20 -5.92
CA CYS A 183 21.45 -9.36 -6.50
C CYS A 183 22.25 -9.91 -7.69
N GLY A 184 22.55 -11.21 -7.68
CA GLY A 184 23.37 -11.88 -8.71
C GLY A 184 24.89 -11.70 -8.59
N TYR A 185 25.37 -10.93 -7.62
CA TYR A 185 26.82 -10.69 -7.43
C TYR A 185 27.44 -11.50 -6.28
N ILE A 186 26.61 -12.04 -5.38
CA ILE A 186 27.05 -12.88 -4.27
C ILE A 186 26.58 -14.30 -4.54
N ASP A 187 27.51 -15.26 -4.52
CA ASP A 187 27.14 -16.67 -4.49
C ASP A 187 26.63 -17.04 -3.09
N TRP A 188 25.30 -17.13 -2.98
CA TRP A 188 24.64 -17.50 -1.74
C TRP A 188 24.58 -19.01 -1.50
N GLN A 189 24.91 -19.84 -2.50
CA GLN A 189 24.75 -21.29 -2.46
C GLN A 189 25.38 -21.95 -1.21
N PRO A 190 26.59 -21.59 -0.76
CA PRO A 190 27.19 -22.18 0.45
C PRO A 190 26.45 -21.83 1.74
N TYR A 191 25.69 -20.73 1.75
CA TYR A 191 25.06 -20.16 2.93
C TYR A 191 23.57 -20.51 3.05
N LEU A 192 22.95 -21.03 1.98
CA LEU A 192 21.51 -21.27 1.92
C LEU A 192 21.02 -22.15 3.07
N LEU A 193 21.71 -23.26 3.37
CA LEU A 193 21.28 -24.20 4.40
C LEU A 193 21.14 -23.51 5.77
N GLU A 194 22.17 -22.78 6.20
CA GLU A 194 22.18 -22.02 7.46
C GLU A 194 21.08 -20.95 7.49
N ILE A 195 20.91 -20.21 6.40
CA ILE A 195 19.90 -19.15 6.31
C ILE A 195 18.49 -19.75 6.47
N PHE A 196 18.18 -20.81 5.73
CA PHE A 196 16.87 -21.44 5.75
C PHE A 196 16.57 -22.20 7.05
N GLN A 197 17.56 -22.88 7.65
CA GLN A 197 17.39 -23.53 8.96
C GLN A 197 17.08 -22.50 10.06
N ARG A 198 17.80 -21.37 10.06
CA ARG A 198 17.56 -20.29 11.03
C ARG A 198 16.22 -19.61 10.78
N PHE A 199 15.81 -19.43 9.53
CA PHE A 199 14.47 -18.96 9.19
C PHE A 199 13.40 -19.89 9.76
N ASP A 200 13.49 -21.18 9.48
CA ASP A 200 12.53 -22.20 9.94
C ASP A 200 12.46 -22.23 11.47
N HIS A 201 13.61 -22.18 12.16
CA HIS A 201 13.67 -22.09 13.62
C HIS A 201 12.96 -20.84 14.17
N ILE A 202 13.15 -19.67 13.55
CA ILE A 202 12.48 -18.42 13.94
C ILE A 202 10.96 -18.54 13.75
N VAL A 203 10.52 -19.10 12.63
CA VAL A 203 9.10 -19.28 12.31
C VAL A 203 8.44 -20.25 13.29
N LYS A 204 9.08 -21.39 13.58
CA LYS A 204 8.57 -22.43 14.49
C LYS A 204 8.47 -21.95 15.94
N ASN A 205 9.46 -21.20 16.42
CA ASN A 205 9.50 -20.75 17.81
C ASN A 205 8.61 -19.53 18.11
N LYS A 206 7.93 -18.95 17.11
CA LYS A 206 6.86 -17.95 17.28
C LYS A 206 7.24 -16.77 18.19
N LEU A 207 8.51 -16.37 18.17
CA LEU A 207 9.01 -15.34 19.06
C LEU A 207 8.39 -13.98 18.66
N ASN A 208 7.57 -13.39 19.54
CA ASN A 208 6.76 -12.20 19.24
C ASN A 208 7.55 -10.99 18.70
N ASP A 209 8.81 -10.83 19.13
CA ASP A 209 9.73 -9.78 18.64
C ASP A 209 10.07 -9.91 17.15
N TYR A 210 9.80 -11.07 16.53
CA TYR A 210 10.21 -11.37 15.16
C TYR A 210 9.19 -10.98 14.09
N LYS A 211 7.97 -10.55 14.43
CA LYS A 211 7.02 -10.12 13.37
C LYS A 211 7.60 -9.02 12.48
N ASN A 212 8.29 -8.06 13.09
CA ASN A 212 8.97 -6.97 12.38
C ASN A 212 10.25 -7.45 11.66
N LEU A 213 10.86 -8.54 12.11
CA LEU A 213 12.07 -9.11 11.56
C LEU A 213 11.79 -10.03 10.37
N LEU A 214 10.68 -10.76 10.39
CA LEU A 214 10.22 -11.64 9.31
C LEU A 214 10.08 -10.89 7.99
N LYS A 215 9.62 -9.63 8.00
CA LYS A 215 9.58 -8.80 6.79
C LYS A 215 10.96 -8.71 6.13
N TYR A 216 12.01 -8.40 6.90
CA TYR A 216 13.37 -8.31 6.38
C TYR A 216 13.93 -9.68 5.99
N PHE A 217 13.59 -10.73 6.74
CA PHE A 217 14.00 -12.08 6.40
C PHE A 217 13.37 -12.55 5.07
N LEU A 218 12.10 -12.23 4.81
CA LEU A 218 11.44 -12.50 3.54
C LEU A 218 12.08 -11.72 2.39
N ILE A 219 12.44 -10.45 2.62
CA ILE A 219 13.23 -9.66 1.64
C ILE A 219 14.55 -10.38 1.37
N TRP A 220 15.27 -10.82 2.40
CA TRP A 220 16.51 -11.55 2.23
C TRP A 220 16.31 -12.80 1.38
N ILE A 221 15.45 -13.73 1.81
CA ILE A 221 15.16 -15.01 1.12
C ILE A 221 14.77 -14.78 -0.34
N VAL A 222 13.87 -13.84 -0.62
CA VAL A 222 13.41 -13.59 -1.98
C VAL A 222 14.55 -13.10 -2.87
N HIS A 223 15.48 -12.30 -2.35
CA HIS A 223 16.64 -11.82 -3.13
C HIS A 223 17.82 -12.82 -3.12
N LEU A 224 17.71 -13.97 -2.43
CA LEU A 224 18.61 -15.11 -2.61
C LEU A 224 18.25 -15.97 -3.82
N ILE A 225 17.03 -15.80 -4.36
CA ILE A 225 16.56 -16.59 -5.48
C ILE A 225 17.37 -16.22 -6.73
N ASP A 226 18.23 -17.13 -7.13
CA ASP A 226 18.84 -17.14 -8.46
C ASP A 226 18.26 -18.34 -9.22
N PRO A 227 17.82 -18.19 -10.49
CA PRO A 227 17.36 -19.31 -11.31
C PRO A 227 18.29 -20.52 -11.36
N ARG A 228 19.60 -20.33 -11.10
CA ARG A 228 20.62 -21.38 -11.07
C ARG A 228 20.82 -22.02 -9.69
N SER A 229 20.29 -21.40 -8.64
CA SER A 229 20.50 -21.81 -7.24
C SER A 229 19.44 -22.76 -6.72
N LYS A 230 19.76 -23.49 -5.64
CA LYS A 230 18.80 -24.34 -4.92
C LYS A 230 17.85 -23.54 -4.01
N ALA A 231 17.93 -22.21 -3.99
CA ALA A 231 17.12 -21.38 -3.09
C ALA A 231 15.61 -21.55 -3.35
N ILE A 232 15.22 -21.76 -4.61
CA ILE A 232 13.83 -22.00 -5.02
C ILE A 232 13.31 -23.29 -4.39
N ASP A 233 14.11 -24.36 -4.38
CA ASP A 233 13.72 -25.65 -3.82
C ASP A 233 13.51 -25.58 -2.31
N TYR A 234 14.42 -24.91 -1.59
CA TYR A 234 14.23 -24.65 -0.15
C TYR A 234 12.97 -23.84 0.13
N LEU A 235 12.71 -22.79 -0.67
CA LEU A 235 11.53 -21.97 -0.51
C LEU A 235 10.24 -22.78 -0.77
N ARG A 236 10.23 -23.64 -1.79
CA ARG A 236 9.10 -24.54 -2.09
C ARG A 236 8.82 -25.47 -0.90
N GLN A 237 9.84 -26.10 -0.33
CA GLN A 237 9.68 -26.97 0.84
C GLN A 237 9.07 -26.23 2.03
N ILE A 238 9.51 -24.99 2.27
CA ILE A 238 8.94 -24.13 3.32
C ILE A 238 7.48 -23.83 3.03
N ILE A 239 7.12 -23.39 1.81
CA ILE A 239 5.73 -23.07 1.45
C ILE A 239 4.81 -24.28 1.67
N VAL A 240 5.28 -25.49 1.33
CA VAL A 240 4.53 -26.74 1.56
C VAL A 240 4.31 -27.00 3.06
N ALA A 241 5.26 -26.65 3.92
CA ALA A 241 5.17 -26.83 5.37
C ALA A 241 4.31 -25.78 6.09
N LEU A 242 4.05 -24.61 5.48
CA LEU A 242 3.27 -23.53 6.10
C LEU A 242 1.80 -23.94 6.30
N ASN A 243 1.24 -23.52 7.45
CA ASN A 243 -0.17 -23.71 7.79
C ASN A 243 -0.88 -22.36 7.97
N PHE A 244 -1.84 -22.03 7.10
CA PHE A 244 -2.60 -20.78 7.15
C PHE A 244 -3.29 -20.49 8.50
N ASP A 245 -3.59 -21.53 9.29
CA ASP A 245 -4.19 -21.36 10.61
C ASP A 245 -3.25 -20.67 11.62
N ASN A 246 -1.93 -20.76 11.40
CA ASN A 246 -0.93 -20.07 12.20
C ASN A 246 -0.77 -18.60 11.76
N LYS A 247 -0.77 -17.67 12.72
CA LYS A 247 -0.61 -16.23 12.49
C LYS A 247 0.67 -15.87 11.73
N PHE A 248 1.78 -16.54 12.01
CA PHE A 248 3.08 -16.29 11.38
C PHE A 248 3.11 -16.82 9.94
N ASP A 249 2.68 -18.06 9.75
CA ASP A 249 2.62 -18.69 8.44
C ASP A 249 1.66 -17.94 7.51
N LYS A 250 0.50 -17.50 8.02
CA LYS A 250 -0.41 -16.62 7.28
C LYS A 250 0.27 -15.32 6.85
N PHE A 251 1.05 -14.69 7.74
CA PHE A 251 1.80 -13.48 7.39
C PHE A 251 2.84 -13.76 6.30
N ILE A 252 3.52 -14.92 6.34
CA ILE A 252 4.47 -15.33 5.31
C ILE A 252 3.74 -15.56 3.98
N LEU A 253 2.66 -16.36 3.97
CA LEU A 253 1.86 -16.63 2.78
C LEU A 253 1.29 -15.36 2.15
N SER A 254 0.88 -14.36 2.94
CA SER A 254 0.39 -13.08 2.41
C SER A 254 1.52 -12.14 1.97
N SER A 255 2.69 -12.17 2.62
CA SER A 255 3.76 -11.18 2.38
C SER A 255 4.78 -11.64 1.33
N LEU A 256 4.96 -12.94 1.16
CA LEU A 256 5.93 -13.50 0.21
C LEU A 256 5.62 -13.07 -1.24
N PRO A 257 4.37 -13.15 -1.74
CA PRO A 257 4.03 -12.65 -3.08
C PRO A 257 4.35 -11.15 -3.26
N PHE A 258 4.11 -10.34 -2.24
CA PHE A 258 4.41 -8.91 -2.27
C PHE A 258 5.89 -8.63 -2.50
N VAL A 259 6.77 -9.33 -1.79
CA VAL A 259 8.22 -9.18 -1.96
C VAL A 259 8.68 -9.71 -3.33
N LEU A 260 8.14 -10.84 -3.79
CA LEU A 260 8.43 -11.43 -5.11
C LEU A 260 8.06 -10.48 -6.25
N ILE A 261 6.83 -9.98 -6.28
CA ILE A 261 6.35 -9.06 -7.31
C ILE A 261 7.12 -7.73 -7.26
N HIS A 262 7.42 -7.21 -6.07
CA HIS A 262 8.21 -5.99 -5.94
C HIS A 262 9.65 -6.17 -6.47
N ARG A 263 10.27 -7.33 -6.27
CA ARG A 263 11.57 -7.66 -6.89
C ARG A 263 11.45 -7.67 -8.42
N TYR A 264 10.50 -8.44 -8.95
CA TYR A 264 10.27 -8.55 -10.39
C TYR A 264 10.00 -7.19 -11.07
N GLN A 265 9.15 -6.35 -10.47
CA GLN A 265 8.85 -5.00 -10.97
C GLN A 265 10.05 -4.05 -10.90
N ASN A 266 10.97 -4.25 -9.96
CA ASN A 266 12.17 -3.42 -9.89
C ASN A 266 13.21 -3.87 -10.92
N GLU A 267 13.37 -5.17 -11.11
CA GLU A 267 14.23 -5.76 -12.12
C GLU A 267 13.80 -5.35 -13.54
N SER A 268 12.49 -5.21 -13.80
CA SER A 268 11.95 -4.79 -15.11
C SER A 268 12.12 -3.30 -15.42
N LYS A 269 12.44 -2.45 -14.43
CA LYS A 269 12.68 -1.03 -14.66
C LYS A 269 14.01 -0.82 -15.39
N LYS A 270 13.92 -0.55 -16.69
CA LYS A 270 15.04 -0.15 -17.54
C LYS A 270 15.51 1.27 -17.17
N ASN A 271 16.79 1.57 -17.38
CA ASN A 271 17.41 2.90 -17.25
C ASN A 271 17.55 3.46 -15.81
N CYS A 272 17.59 2.62 -14.79
CA CYS A 272 17.89 3.05 -13.41
C CYS A 272 19.35 2.72 -13.06
N TRP A 273 20.15 3.72 -12.68
CA TRP A 273 21.57 3.50 -12.35
C TRP A 273 21.80 2.52 -11.19
N PHE A 274 20.81 2.38 -10.30
CA PHE A 274 20.83 1.48 -9.15
C PHE A 274 20.38 0.04 -9.46
N ASN A 275 19.81 -0.22 -10.64
CA ASN A 275 19.37 -1.56 -11.04
C ASN A 275 20.40 -2.13 -12.02
N GLN A 276 21.36 -2.88 -11.49
CA GLN A 276 22.45 -3.49 -12.26
C GLN A 276 22.46 -5.01 -12.14
N THR A 277 21.32 -5.62 -11.78
CA THR A 277 21.19 -7.07 -11.65
C THR A 277 21.58 -7.77 -12.97
N PRO A 278 22.52 -8.73 -12.97
CA PRO A 278 22.89 -9.49 -14.17
C PRO A 278 21.70 -10.20 -14.79
N SER A 279 21.63 -10.25 -16.12
CA SER A 279 20.50 -10.87 -16.86
C SER A 279 20.25 -12.33 -16.48
N GLU A 280 21.31 -13.02 -16.07
CA GLU A 280 21.30 -14.43 -15.67
C GLU A 280 20.61 -14.67 -14.33
N SER A 281 20.59 -13.65 -13.46
CA SER A 281 20.04 -13.71 -12.10
C SER A 281 18.63 -13.11 -11.98
N LEU A 282 18.06 -12.64 -13.09
CA LEU A 282 16.73 -12.04 -13.13
C LEU A 282 15.65 -13.08 -12.82
N LEU A 283 14.60 -12.66 -12.10
CA LEU A 283 13.43 -13.50 -11.91
C LEU A 283 12.68 -13.70 -13.21
N THR A 284 12.41 -14.96 -13.54
CA THR A 284 11.56 -15.31 -14.68
C THR A 284 10.10 -15.37 -14.27
N GLU A 285 9.21 -15.09 -15.22
CA GLU A 285 7.77 -15.21 -15.01
C GLU A 285 7.35 -16.64 -14.65
N THR A 286 8.07 -17.65 -15.15
CA THR A 286 7.84 -19.06 -14.82
C THR A 286 8.00 -19.33 -13.33
N ILE A 287 9.09 -18.85 -12.71
CA ILE A 287 9.36 -19.01 -11.28
C ILE A 287 8.26 -18.34 -10.45
N ILE A 288 7.84 -17.13 -10.86
CA ILE A 288 6.79 -16.37 -10.17
C ILE A 288 5.46 -17.14 -10.20
N ARG A 289 5.07 -17.67 -11.36
CA ARG A 289 3.83 -18.44 -11.53
C ARG A 289 3.85 -19.75 -10.75
N GLU A 290 4.97 -20.47 -10.72
CA GLU A 290 5.12 -21.73 -9.98
C GLU A 290 5.04 -21.53 -8.46
N LEU A 291 5.77 -20.54 -7.92
CA LEU A 291 5.71 -20.20 -6.50
C LEU A 291 4.33 -19.65 -6.13
N GLY A 292 3.76 -18.80 -6.98
CA GLY A 292 2.41 -18.26 -6.82
C GLY A 292 1.36 -19.37 -6.71
N SER A 293 1.40 -20.34 -7.62
CA SER A 293 0.47 -21.48 -7.62
C SER A 293 0.60 -22.32 -6.35
N SER A 294 1.81 -22.54 -5.85
CA SER A 294 2.04 -23.26 -4.58
C SER A 294 1.45 -22.53 -3.37
N ILE A 295 1.58 -21.20 -3.34
CA ILE A 295 1.01 -20.36 -2.27
C ILE A 295 -0.52 -20.36 -2.36
N GLN A 296 -1.08 -20.24 -3.56
CA GLN A 296 -2.53 -20.24 -3.81
C GLN A 296 -3.22 -21.47 -3.24
N GLN A 297 -2.69 -22.66 -3.51
CA GLN A 297 -3.25 -23.94 -3.03
C GLN A 297 -3.40 -23.97 -1.50
N LYS A 298 -2.46 -23.37 -0.77
CA LYS A 298 -2.49 -23.30 0.71
C LYS A 298 -3.40 -22.19 1.23
N PHE A 299 -3.48 -21.09 0.50
CA PHE A 299 -4.10 -19.85 0.97
C PHE A 299 -5.63 -19.88 0.84
N PHE A 300 -6.17 -20.22 -0.34
CA PHE A 300 -7.58 -19.94 -0.65
C PHE A 300 -8.59 -20.83 0.04
N ALA A 301 -8.28 -22.13 0.19
CA ALA A 301 -9.16 -23.07 0.88
C ALA A 301 -9.53 -22.58 2.29
N LYS A 302 -8.59 -21.94 2.98
CA LYS A 302 -8.80 -21.39 4.33
C LYS A 302 -9.27 -19.95 4.31
N TYR A 303 -8.82 -19.15 3.34
CA TYR A 303 -9.22 -17.75 3.18
C TYR A 303 -10.74 -17.60 3.04
N PHE A 304 -11.38 -18.46 2.24
CA PHE A 304 -12.82 -18.43 2.02
C PHE A 304 -13.65 -18.84 3.25
N ILE A 305 -13.12 -19.70 4.10
CA ILE A 305 -13.83 -20.22 5.28
C ILE A 305 -13.80 -19.19 6.42
N ARG A 306 -12.65 -18.53 6.62
CA ARG A 306 -12.43 -17.63 7.75
C ARG A 306 -12.29 -16.19 7.27
N GLN A 307 -13.14 -15.30 7.78
CA GLN A 307 -13.00 -13.86 7.56
C GLN A 307 -11.66 -13.39 8.14
N THR A 308 -10.65 -13.31 7.28
CA THR A 308 -9.30 -12.89 7.66
C THR A 308 -9.02 -11.53 7.04
N ARG A 309 -8.70 -10.56 7.90
CA ARG A 309 -8.27 -9.23 7.44
C ARG A 309 -6.84 -9.34 6.90
N ILE A 310 -6.73 -9.21 5.59
CA ILE A 310 -5.47 -9.15 4.85
C ILE A 310 -5.47 -7.82 4.11
N GLU A 311 -4.32 -7.14 4.07
CA GLU A 311 -4.21 -5.85 3.37
C GLU A 311 -4.37 -6.06 1.86
N SER A 312 -5.15 -5.21 1.19
CA SER A 312 -5.45 -5.34 -0.24
C SER A 312 -4.20 -5.32 -1.12
N MET A 313 -3.13 -4.62 -0.71
CA MET A 313 -1.83 -4.63 -1.40
C MET A 313 -1.17 -6.02 -1.41
N LEU A 314 -1.27 -6.77 -0.32
CA LEU A 314 -0.72 -8.12 -0.22
C LEU A 314 -1.53 -9.10 -1.09
N LEU A 315 -2.85 -8.93 -1.08
CA LEU A 315 -3.75 -9.73 -1.91
C LEU A 315 -3.54 -9.47 -3.40
N SER A 316 -3.43 -8.19 -3.78
CA SER A 316 -3.11 -7.76 -5.15
C SER A 316 -1.79 -8.36 -5.62
N ALA A 317 -0.74 -8.36 -4.80
CA ALA A 317 0.51 -9.00 -5.16
C ALA A 317 0.39 -10.52 -5.32
N LEU A 318 -0.43 -11.20 -4.50
CA LEU A 318 -0.73 -12.62 -4.71
C LEU A 318 -1.44 -12.82 -6.05
N ILE A 319 -2.40 -11.97 -6.41
CA ILE A 319 -3.10 -12.02 -7.70
C ILE A 319 -2.14 -11.86 -8.87
N MET A 320 -1.21 -10.91 -8.77
CA MET A 320 -0.20 -10.65 -9.80
C MET A 320 0.74 -11.83 -10.07
N THR A 321 0.82 -12.83 -9.18
CA THR A 321 1.63 -14.03 -9.44
C THR A 321 1.07 -14.90 -10.57
N ASN A 322 -0.25 -14.92 -10.77
CA ASN A 322 -0.88 -15.67 -11.85
C ASN A 322 -2.28 -15.10 -12.20
N PRO A 323 -2.36 -13.91 -12.84
CA PRO A 323 -3.60 -13.17 -13.02
C PRO A 323 -4.73 -13.96 -13.70
N ILE A 324 -4.40 -14.85 -14.66
CA ILE A 324 -5.36 -15.65 -15.42
C ILE A 324 -6.18 -16.55 -14.48
N VAL A 325 -5.49 -17.35 -13.67
CA VAL A 325 -6.13 -18.29 -12.74
C VAL A 325 -7.01 -17.57 -11.74
N PHE A 326 -6.59 -16.39 -11.29
CA PHE A 326 -7.40 -15.57 -10.37
C PHE A 326 -8.63 -14.98 -11.02
N ALA A 327 -8.51 -14.51 -12.26
CA ALA A 327 -9.61 -13.87 -12.94
C ALA A 327 -10.76 -14.87 -13.17
N ASP A 328 -10.44 -16.11 -13.56
CA ASP A 328 -11.42 -17.18 -13.70
C ASP A 328 -11.99 -17.63 -12.34
N LEU A 329 -11.15 -17.82 -11.31
CA LEU A 329 -11.59 -18.17 -9.96
C LEU A 329 -12.58 -17.14 -9.39
N ILE A 330 -12.28 -15.85 -9.57
CA ILE A 330 -13.12 -14.77 -9.07
C ILE A 330 -14.44 -14.73 -9.81
N GLU A 331 -14.41 -14.89 -11.13
CA GLU A 331 -15.58 -14.89 -11.99
C GLU A 331 -16.57 -16.01 -11.65
N GLU A 332 -16.06 -17.23 -11.43
CA GLU A 332 -16.88 -18.38 -11.02
C GLU A 332 -17.50 -18.15 -9.63
N ASN A 333 -16.69 -17.73 -8.66
CA ASN A 333 -17.11 -17.65 -7.26
C ASN A 333 -17.88 -16.38 -6.90
N LEU A 334 -17.73 -15.29 -7.65
CA LEU A 334 -18.45 -14.04 -7.36
C LEU A 334 -19.95 -14.23 -7.53
N SER A 335 -20.36 -14.88 -8.61
CA SER A 335 -21.77 -15.16 -8.88
C SER A 335 -22.39 -16.00 -7.76
N ILE A 336 -21.71 -17.08 -7.37
CA ILE A 336 -22.10 -17.99 -6.28
C ILE A 336 -22.16 -17.24 -4.95
N GLY A 337 -21.16 -16.40 -4.67
CA GLY A 337 -21.09 -15.66 -3.41
C GLY A 337 -22.21 -14.64 -3.25
N CYS A 338 -22.64 -13.99 -4.34
CA CYS A 338 -23.77 -13.05 -4.30
C CYS A 338 -25.10 -13.76 -3.99
N ASP A 339 -25.25 -14.99 -4.51
CA ASP A 339 -26.51 -15.75 -4.41
C ASP A 339 -26.57 -16.60 -3.12
N ASP A 340 -25.42 -16.98 -2.54
CA ASP A 340 -25.32 -17.84 -1.36
C ASP A 340 -25.24 -17.06 -0.04
N TYR A 341 -26.40 -16.85 0.58
CA TYR A 341 -26.55 -16.17 1.87
C TYR A 341 -26.05 -16.98 3.08
N SER A 342 -25.81 -18.29 2.93
CA SER A 342 -25.44 -19.17 4.05
C SER A 342 -23.98 -19.02 4.48
N ARG A 343 -23.11 -18.51 3.59
CA ARG A 343 -21.67 -18.39 3.80
C ARG A 343 -21.18 -16.93 3.74
N PRO A 344 -21.47 -16.10 4.76
CA PRO A 344 -21.11 -14.67 4.75
C PRO A 344 -19.59 -14.42 4.67
N ASN A 345 -18.78 -15.29 5.27
CA ASN A 345 -17.32 -15.18 5.20
C ASN A 345 -16.79 -15.42 3.78
N PHE A 346 -17.38 -16.36 3.05
CA PHE A 346 -17.04 -16.62 1.65
C PHE A 346 -17.36 -15.40 0.82
N PHE A 347 -18.58 -14.85 0.97
CA PHE A 347 -19.02 -13.64 0.28
C PHE A 347 -18.11 -12.43 0.55
N CYS A 348 -17.79 -12.14 1.82
CA CYS A 348 -16.89 -11.04 2.15
C CYS A 348 -15.47 -11.24 1.56
N SER A 349 -14.99 -12.48 1.53
CA SER A 349 -13.66 -12.81 1.04
C SER A 349 -13.57 -12.70 -0.49
N ILE A 350 -14.61 -13.13 -1.22
CA ILE A 350 -14.66 -12.99 -2.67
C ILE A 350 -14.78 -11.53 -3.10
N LEU A 351 -15.57 -10.71 -2.39
CA LEU A 351 -15.64 -9.27 -2.64
C LEU A 351 -14.31 -8.57 -2.39
N HIS A 352 -13.59 -8.95 -1.34
CA HIS A 352 -12.27 -8.37 -1.06
C HIS A 352 -11.22 -8.79 -2.12
N LEU A 353 -11.28 -10.03 -2.61
CA LEU A 353 -10.48 -10.49 -3.74
C LEU A 353 -10.79 -9.72 -5.02
N TYR A 354 -12.08 -9.56 -5.32
CA TYR A 354 -12.54 -8.79 -6.46
C TYR A 354 -12.02 -7.35 -6.37
N ALA A 355 -12.28 -6.65 -5.26
CA ALA A 355 -11.82 -5.27 -5.06
C ALA A 355 -10.29 -5.10 -5.20
N SER A 356 -9.51 -6.11 -4.82
CA SER A 356 -8.03 -6.08 -4.88
C SER A 356 -7.45 -6.48 -6.25
N SER A 357 -8.24 -7.09 -7.13
CA SER A 357 -7.80 -7.68 -8.41
C SER A 357 -8.28 -6.92 -9.64
N VAL A 358 -9.45 -6.29 -9.55
CA VAL A 358 -10.19 -5.67 -10.67
C VAL A 358 -9.29 -4.80 -11.54
N TYR A 359 -8.54 -3.87 -10.95
CA TYR A 359 -7.62 -3.00 -11.70
C TYR A 359 -6.56 -3.80 -12.46
N SER A 360 -5.88 -4.75 -11.79
CA SER A 360 -4.81 -5.54 -12.42
C SER A 360 -5.30 -6.43 -13.55
N ILE A 361 -6.49 -7.02 -13.42
CA ILE A 361 -7.09 -7.89 -14.43
C ILE A 361 -7.53 -7.07 -15.64
N ILE A 362 -8.19 -5.94 -15.42
CA ILE A 362 -8.74 -5.11 -16.50
C ILE A 362 -7.66 -4.38 -17.28
N SER A 363 -6.57 -3.98 -16.61
CA SER A 363 -5.43 -3.30 -17.25
C SER A 363 -4.59 -4.24 -18.11
N ASP A 364 -4.71 -5.56 -17.94
CA ASP A 364 -4.01 -6.53 -18.77
C ASP A 364 -4.69 -6.65 -20.14
N ASP A 365 -3.94 -6.41 -21.22
CA ASP A 365 -4.48 -6.46 -22.58
C ASP A 365 -4.85 -7.87 -23.04
N THR A 366 -4.27 -8.90 -22.43
CA THR A 366 -4.50 -10.29 -22.81
C THR A 366 -5.75 -10.87 -22.16
N ILE A 367 -5.97 -10.58 -20.87
CA ILE A 367 -7.06 -11.17 -20.06
C ILE A 367 -8.20 -10.16 -19.88
N GLY A 368 -7.87 -8.88 -19.74
CA GLY A 368 -8.80 -7.79 -19.46
C GLY A 368 -10.00 -7.71 -20.40
N PRO A 369 -9.88 -7.90 -21.73
CA PRO A 369 -11.02 -7.80 -22.64
C PRO A 369 -12.21 -8.70 -22.27
N LYS A 370 -11.96 -9.92 -21.78
CA LYS A 370 -13.03 -10.84 -21.33
C LYS A 370 -13.75 -10.31 -20.09
N HIS A 371 -12.99 -9.84 -19.10
CA HIS A 371 -13.55 -9.40 -17.81
C HIS A 371 -14.18 -8.01 -17.87
N ARG A 372 -13.72 -7.13 -18.79
CA ARG A 372 -14.34 -5.83 -19.07
C ARG A 372 -15.83 -5.97 -19.42
N LEU A 373 -16.20 -7.01 -20.17
CA LEU A 373 -17.59 -7.29 -20.56
C LEU A 373 -18.52 -7.65 -19.39
N LYS A 374 -17.98 -8.09 -18.25
CA LYS A 374 -18.77 -8.45 -17.07
C LYS A 374 -18.85 -7.35 -16.03
N LEU A 375 -18.18 -6.22 -16.25
CA LEU A 375 -18.15 -5.13 -15.26
C LEU A 375 -19.53 -4.58 -14.97
N ALA A 376 -20.31 -4.29 -16.01
CA ALA A 376 -21.68 -3.80 -15.85
C ALA A 376 -22.54 -4.82 -15.07
N GLU A 377 -22.52 -6.09 -15.46
CA GLU A 377 -23.27 -7.14 -14.79
C GLU A 377 -22.87 -7.29 -13.31
N ASN A 378 -21.57 -7.37 -13.03
CA ASN A 378 -21.05 -7.50 -11.67
C ASN A 378 -21.41 -6.29 -10.81
N LEU A 379 -21.35 -5.08 -11.37
CA LEU A 379 -21.70 -3.84 -10.69
C LEU A 379 -23.17 -3.85 -10.23
N TYR A 380 -24.09 -4.26 -11.10
CA TYR A 380 -25.50 -4.46 -10.72
C TYR A 380 -25.66 -5.59 -9.70
N LYS A 381 -25.09 -6.77 -9.96
CA LYS A 381 -25.23 -7.95 -9.09
C LYS A 381 -24.69 -7.71 -7.67
N ILE A 382 -23.53 -7.05 -7.55
CA ILE A 382 -22.95 -6.66 -6.26
C ILE A 382 -23.85 -5.62 -5.58
N THR A 383 -24.40 -4.66 -6.33
CA THR A 383 -25.32 -3.66 -5.76
C THR A 383 -26.61 -4.30 -5.25
N ASP A 384 -27.12 -5.35 -5.89
CA ASP A 384 -28.32 -6.08 -5.45
C ASP A 384 -28.15 -6.77 -4.09
N THR A 385 -26.91 -7.04 -3.68
CA THR A 385 -26.60 -7.60 -2.37
C THR A 385 -26.79 -6.60 -1.23
N LEU A 386 -26.87 -5.30 -1.53
CA LEU A 386 -27.22 -4.26 -0.58
C LEU A 386 -28.67 -4.45 -0.12
N GLY A 387 -28.85 -4.79 1.15
CA GLY A 387 -30.17 -5.01 1.77
C GLY A 387 -30.57 -6.47 1.96
N THR A 388 -29.94 -7.39 1.24
CA THR A 388 -30.22 -8.84 1.35
C THR A 388 -29.21 -9.56 2.23
N HIS A 389 -27.94 -9.12 2.21
CA HIS A 389 -26.88 -9.66 3.07
C HIS A 389 -26.74 -8.89 4.38
N ASN A 390 -26.09 -9.54 5.36
CA ASN A 390 -25.79 -8.95 6.66
C ASN A 390 -25.06 -7.61 6.54
N HIS A 391 -25.44 -6.62 7.36
CA HIS A 391 -24.83 -5.28 7.34
C HIS A 391 -23.31 -5.27 7.55
N SER A 392 -22.76 -6.32 8.17
CA SER A 392 -21.31 -6.50 8.34
C SER A 392 -20.54 -6.66 7.02
N ALA A 393 -21.21 -6.99 5.91
CA ALA A 393 -20.63 -7.12 4.58
C ALA A 393 -20.65 -5.81 3.77
N TYR A 394 -21.39 -4.79 4.20
CA TYR A 394 -21.54 -3.52 3.47
C TYR A 394 -20.20 -2.84 3.13
N PRO A 395 -19.20 -2.80 4.03
CA PRO A 395 -17.90 -2.22 3.69
C PRO A 395 -17.20 -2.96 2.53
N GLN A 396 -17.33 -4.28 2.45
CA GLN A 396 -16.74 -5.08 1.38
C GLN A 396 -17.52 -4.90 0.07
N ILE A 397 -18.84 -4.81 0.13
CA ILE A 397 -19.70 -4.53 -1.04
C ILE A 397 -19.35 -3.16 -1.62
N LEU A 398 -19.29 -2.12 -0.80
CA LEU A 398 -18.93 -0.78 -1.23
C LEU A 398 -17.49 -0.73 -1.77
N SER A 399 -16.53 -1.38 -1.10
CA SER A 399 -15.16 -1.45 -1.59
C SER A 399 -15.08 -2.11 -2.98
N ALA A 400 -15.88 -3.16 -3.23
CA ALA A 400 -15.98 -3.80 -4.53
C ALA A 400 -16.61 -2.87 -5.60
N ILE A 401 -17.72 -2.19 -5.29
CA ILE A 401 -18.34 -1.21 -6.21
C ILE A 401 -17.36 -0.07 -6.51
N LYS A 402 -16.74 0.51 -5.48
CA LYS A 402 -15.71 1.53 -5.57
C LYS A 402 -14.56 1.11 -6.49
N SER A 403 -14.10 -0.14 -6.37
CA SER A 403 -13.01 -0.65 -7.20
C SER A 403 -13.30 -0.64 -8.70
N ILE A 404 -14.58 -0.78 -9.10
CA ILE A 404 -15.03 -0.66 -10.50
C ILE A 404 -15.15 0.81 -10.89
N VAL A 405 -15.84 1.60 -10.06
CA VAL A 405 -16.19 3.00 -10.34
C VAL A 405 -14.95 3.89 -10.44
N ILE A 406 -13.88 3.59 -9.71
CA ILE A 406 -12.61 4.33 -9.75
C ILE A 406 -11.79 4.06 -11.03
N LEU A 407 -12.10 3.01 -11.81
CA LEU A 407 -11.46 2.74 -13.10
C LEU A 407 -11.78 3.76 -14.19
N GLU A 408 -12.47 4.85 -13.84
CA GLU A 408 -12.87 5.92 -14.74
C GLU A 408 -13.79 5.46 -15.87
N ILE A 409 -14.59 4.42 -15.61
CA ILE A 409 -15.58 3.94 -16.57
C ILE A 409 -16.60 5.06 -16.82
N PRO A 410 -16.83 5.43 -18.09
CA PRO A 410 -17.81 6.47 -18.41
C PRO A 410 -19.24 5.93 -18.25
N PHE A 411 -20.09 6.65 -17.53
CA PHE A 411 -21.53 6.32 -17.38
C PHE A 411 -22.36 6.95 -18.51
N PHE A 412 -21.88 6.82 -19.74
CA PHE A 412 -22.47 7.39 -20.96
C PHE A 412 -22.73 6.29 -22.00
N ASP A 413 -23.78 6.50 -22.81
CA ASP A 413 -24.12 5.60 -23.92
C ASP A 413 -23.28 5.97 -25.14
N PHE A 414 -22.22 5.21 -25.38
CA PHE A 414 -21.36 5.38 -26.55
C PHE A 414 -21.91 4.70 -27.79
N ALA A 415 -22.87 3.78 -27.64
CA ALA A 415 -23.44 3.04 -28.77
C ALA A 415 -24.16 4.00 -29.75
N LYS A 416 -24.70 5.11 -29.24
CA LYS A 416 -25.34 6.15 -30.05
C LYS A 416 -24.37 7.14 -30.70
N MET A 417 -23.13 7.24 -30.21
CA MET A 417 -22.16 8.26 -30.64
C MET A 417 -21.12 7.73 -31.65
N SER A 418 -21.02 6.41 -31.83
CA SER A 418 -20.01 5.82 -32.70
C SER A 418 -20.39 5.94 -34.18
N GLU A 419 -19.64 6.72 -34.95
CA GLU A 419 -19.72 6.73 -36.41
C GLU A 419 -19.35 5.35 -36.98
N ALA A 420 -19.96 4.95 -38.11
CA ALA A 420 -19.74 3.64 -38.71
C ALA A 420 -18.26 3.32 -39.00
N ASN A 421 -17.45 4.34 -39.28
CA ASN A 421 -16.01 4.21 -39.54
C ASN A 421 -15.21 3.86 -38.27
N LEU A 422 -15.54 4.45 -37.12
CA LEU A 422 -14.91 4.16 -35.82
C LEU A 422 -15.21 2.75 -35.32
N ILE A 423 -16.41 2.22 -35.62
CA ILE A 423 -16.79 0.85 -35.25
C ILE A 423 -15.91 -0.19 -35.96
N SER A 424 -15.53 0.08 -37.21
CA SER A 424 -14.74 -0.84 -38.03
C SER A 424 -13.29 -1.01 -37.54
N SER A 425 -12.73 0.00 -36.88
CA SER A 425 -11.38 -0.04 -36.31
C SER A 425 -11.27 -0.75 -34.95
N LEU A 426 -12.40 -1.04 -34.30
CA LEU A 426 -12.42 -1.63 -32.96
C LEU A 426 -12.36 -3.15 -33.00
N THR A 427 -11.76 -3.74 -31.96
CA THR A 427 -11.77 -5.18 -31.76
C THR A 427 -13.19 -5.71 -31.49
N LYS A 428 -13.42 -6.99 -31.73
CA LYS A 428 -14.71 -7.65 -31.44
C LYS A 428 -15.15 -7.49 -29.97
N PHE A 429 -14.19 -7.43 -29.04
CA PHE A 429 -14.47 -7.22 -27.63
C PHE A 429 -14.89 -5.77 -27.34
N GLU A 430 -14.21 -4.79 -27.89
CA GLU A 430 -14.56 -3.37 -27.74
C GLU A 430 -15.94 -3.08 -28.35
N GLN A 431 -16.26 -3.65 -29.51
CA GLN A 431 -17.59 -3.53 -30.11
C GLN A 431 -18.69 -4.10 -29.19
N LYS A 432 -18.43 -5.23 -28.52
CA LYS A 432 -19.37 -5.81 -27.53
C LYS A 432 -19.49 -4.92 -26.29
N PHE A 433 -18.39 -4.37 -25.81
CA PHE A 433 -18.38 -3.47 -24.66
C PHE A 433 -19.15 -2.18 -24.94
N LEU A 434 -18.96 -1.57 -26.11
CA LEU A 434 -19.72 -0.40 -26.56
C LEU A 434 -21.23 -0.68 -26.55
N LYS A 435 -21.65 -1.86 -27.03
CA LYS A 435 -23.07 -2.25 -27.01
C LYS A 435 -23.64 -2.44 -25.60
N GLN A 436 -22.81 -2.69 -24.59
CA GLN A 436 -23.23 -2.80 -23.19
C GLN A 436 -23.18 -1.46 -22.43
N SER A 437 -22.69 -0.39 -23.06
CA SER A 437 -22.57 0.93 -22.41
C SER A 437 -23.92 1.53 -22.04
N ASP A 438 -25.00 1.13 -22.71
CA ASP A 438 -26.38 1.51 -22.38
C ASP A 438 -26.77 1.15 -20.94
N LYS A 439 -26.36 -0.04 -20.47
CA LYS A 439 -26.60 -0.51 -19.11
C LYS A 439 -25.90 0.35 -18.08
N LEU A 440 -24.74 0.93 -18.39
CA LEU A 440 -23.99 1.75 -17.44
C LEU A 440 -24.66 3.10 -17.17
N VAL A 441 -25.38 3.68 -18.15
CA VAL A 441 -26.02 5.00 -18.01
C VAL A 441 -27.04 5.04 -16.87
N GLN A 442 -27.76 3.94 -16.65
CA GLN A 442 -28.81 3.84 -15.65
C GLN A 442 -28.30 3.44 -14.26
N PHE A 443 -27.06 2.95 -14.18
CA PHE A 443 -26.51 2.47 -12.93
C PHE A 443 -26.47 3.55 -11.83
N PRO A 444 -26.10 4.82 -12.10
CA PRO A 444 -26.07 5.83 -11.06
C PRO A 444 -27.41 6.06 -10.37
N LEU A 445 -28.48 6.14 -11.15
CA LEU A 445 -29.84 6.27 -10.61
C LEU A 445 -30.23 5.01 -9.82
N TYR A 446 -29.87 3.83 -10.33
CA TYR A 446 -30.12 2.54 -9.68
C TYR A 446 -29.42 2.41 -8.32
N PHE A 447 -28.15 2.77 -8.27
CA PHE A 447 -27.34 2.71 -7.05
C PHE A 447 -27.90 3.65 -5.97
N ILE A 448 -28.23 4.89 -6.34
CA ILE A 448 -28.86 5.85 -5.42
C ILE A 448 -30.19 5.31 -4.88
N ASP A 449 -31.01 4.70 -5.73
CA ASP A 449 -32.28 4.11 -5.31
C ASP A 449 -32.09 3.02 -4.25
N ARG A 450 -31.14 2.11 -4.49
CA ARG A 450 -30.79 1.06 -3.53
C ARG A 450 -30.28 1.64 -2.22
N CYS A 451 -29.46 2.68 -2.24
CA CYS A 451 -28.98 3.33 -1.04
C CYS A 451 -30.09 4.05 -0.26
N LEU A 452 -31.03 4.72 -0.95
CA LEU A 452 -32.17 5.38 -0.32
C LEU A 452 -33.11 4.38 0.36
N ASN A 453 -33.29 3.18 -0.21
CA ASN A 453 -34.06 2.11 0.43
C ASN A 453 -33.42 1.55 1.71
N LEU A 454 -32.12 1.75 1.90
CA LEU A 454 -31.38 1.31 3.10
C LEU A 454 -31.18 2.43 4.12
N PHE A 455 -31.76 3.60 3.85
CA PHE A 455 -31.54 4.81 4.62
C PHE A 455 -31.90 4.65 6.10
N GLU A 456 -33.05 4.05 6.42
CA GLU A 456 -33.49 3.85 7.80
C GLU A 456 -32.53 2.91 8.56
N ILE A 457 -32.20 1.78 7.93
CA ILE A 457 -31.29 0.76 8.47
C ILE A 457 -29.91 1.35 8.80
N ILE A 458 -29.36 2.13 7.88
CA ILE A 458 -28.06 2.76 8.07
C ILE A 458 -28.16 3.91 9.09
N GLY A 459 -29.30 4.60 9.13
CA GLY A 459 -29.63 5.66 10.08
C GLY A 459 -29.54 5.24 11.55
N GLU A 460 -29.87 4.00 11.88
CA GLU A 460 -29.89 3.53 13.27
C GLU A 460 -28.49 3.18 13.83
N ASN A 461 -27.51 2.88 12.97
CA ASN A 461 -26.23 2.32 13.39
C ASN A 461 -25.03 3.22 13.05
N LYS A 462 -24.53 3.95 14.06
CA LYS A 462 -23.37 4.86 13.92
C LYS A 462 -22.12 4.21 13.34
N HIS A 463 -21.83 2.95 13.70
CA HIS A 463 -20.65 2.25 13.17
C HIS A 463 -20.79 1.92 11.69
N LEU A 464 -22.01 1.59 11.24
CA LEU A 464 -22.28 1.40 9.82
C LEU A 464 -22.15 2.72 9.06
N GLN A 465 -22.58 3.85 9.63
CA GLN A 465 -22.44 5.17 8.99
C GLN A 465 -20.99 5.57 8.74
N GLU A 466 -20.12 5.39 9.73
CA GLU A 466 -18.69 5.68 9.59
C GLU A 466 -18.00 4.76 8.58
N ALA A 467 -18.41 3.49 8.52
CA ALA A 467 -17.85 2.54 7.57
C ALA A 467 -18.36 2.79 6.14
N PHE A 468 -19.64 3.15 6.00
CA PHE A 468 -20.30 3.41 4.73
C PHE A 468 -19.80 4.71 4.09
N SER A 469 -19.70 5.79 4.87
CA SER A 469 -19.30 7.13 4.37
C SER A 469 -17.96 7.15 3.63
N LYS A 470 -16.92 6.48 4.14
CA LYS A 470 -15.56 6.52 3.56
C LYS A 470 -15.49 6.12 2.10
N ASP A 471 -16.15 5.01 1.74
CA ASP A 471 -16.13 4.50 0.37
C ASP A 471 -17.26 5.11 -0.46
N PHE A 472 -18.37 5.47 0.18
CA PHE A 472 -19.52 6.06 -0.48
C PHE A 472 -19.21 7.43 -1.09
N ASP A 473 -18.49 8.31 -0.39
CA ASP A 473 -18.11 9.62 -0.94
C ASP A 473 -17.28 9.47 -2.23
N LEU A 474 -16.30 8.57 -2.22
CA LEU A 474 -15.47 8.31 -3.41
C LEU A 474 -16.29 7.74 -4.57
N ILE A 475 -17.25 6.85 -4.28
CA ILE A 475 -18.18 6.33 -5.28
C ILE A 475 -19.02 7.48 -5.88
N LEU A 476 -19.63 8.31 -5.03
CA LEU A 476 -20.49 9.41 -5.47
C LEU A 476 -19.73 10.43 -6.32
N ILE A 477 -18.57 10.89 -5.87
CA ILE A 477 -17.74 11.84 -6.62
C ILE A 477 -17.38 11.26 -7.98
N SER A 478 -16.88 10.02 -7.98
CA SER A 478 -16.44 9.34 -9.19
C SER A 478 -17.60 9.09 -10.17
N MET A 479 -18.79 8.81 -9.67
CA MET A 479 -20.00 8.66 -10.50
C MET A 479 -20.49 10.00 -11.03
N PHE A 480 -20.76 10.98 -10.17
CA PHE A 480 -21.42 12.23 -10.54
C PHE A 480 -20.61 13.08 -11.52
N ILE A 481 -19.27 13.06 -11.44
CA ILE A 481 -18.39 13.72 -12.43
C ILE A 481 -18.57 13.10 -13.83
N ARG A 482 -18.89 11.81 -13.91
CA ARG A 482 -18.92 11.02 -15.16
C ARG A 482 -20.33 10.65 -15.61
N CYS A 483 -21.37 11.23 -15.00
CA CYS A 483 -22.76 11.01 -15.38
C CYS A 483 -23.23 12.10 -16.37
N PRO A 484 -24.11 11.76 -17.32
CA PRO A 484 -24.78 12.76 -18.14
C PRO A 484 -25.67 13.67 -17.27
N HIS A 485 -25.75 14.94 -17.66
CA HIS A 485 -26.55 15.95 -16.96
C HIS A 485 -28.02 15.56 -16.76
N ARG A 486 -28.60 14.79 -17.69
CA ARG A 486 -29.98 14.29 -17.59
C ARG A 486 -30.16 13.32 -16.43
N THR A 487 -29.28 12.32 -16.29
CA THR A 487 -29.33 11.36 -15.18
C THR A 487 -29.12 12.07 -13.85
N ILE A 488 -28.27 13.10 -13.80
CA ILE A 488 -28.10 13.92 -12.60
C ILE A 488 -29.39 14.67 -12.23
N GLU A 489 -30.12 15.21 -13.20
CA GLU A 489 -31.42 15.86 -12.93
C GLU A 489 -32.44 14.87 -12.36
N GLU A 490 -32.52 13.67 -12.93
CA GLU A 490 -33.39 12.60 -12.42
C GLU A 490 -33.00 12.18 -10.99
N ILE A 491 -31.69 12.11 -10.70
CA ILE A 491 -31.18 11.85 -9.34
C ILE A 491 -31.58 12.98 -8.38
N ILE A 492 -31.40 14.24 -8.76
CA ILE A 492 -31.79 15.40 -7.94
C ILE A 492 -33.29 15.36 -7.64
N ASP A 493 -34.14 15.17 -8.65
CA ASP A 493 -35.60 15.13 -8.47
C ASP A 493 -36.02 13.99 -7.55
N LYS A 494 -35.38 12.82 -7.67
CA LYS A 494 -35.63 11.68 -6.80
C LYS A 494 -35.22 11.94 -5.34
N ILE A 495 -34.09 12.59 -5.12
CA ILE A 495 -33.61 12.98 -3.79
C ILE A 495 -34.57 13.98 -3.14
N ILE A 496 -35.04 14.98 -3.90
CA ILE A 496 -36.02 15.96 -3.43
C ILE A 496 -37.33 15.27 -3.02
N ASN A 497 -37.85 14.38 -3.87
CA ASN A 497 -39.07 13.62 -3.57
C ASN A 497 -38.91 12.73 -2.32
N PHE A 498 -37.77 12.05 -2.19
CA PHE A 498 -37.47 11.24 -1.01
C PHE A 498 -37.46 12.08 0.28
N TYR A 499 -36.83 13.26 0.24
CA TYR A 499 -36.78 14.18 1.37
C TYR A 499 -38.17 14.69 1.78
N GLN A 500 -39.02 15.02 0.81
CA GLN A 500 -40.39 15.45 1.08
C GLN A 500 -41.20 14.35 1.77
N ASN A 501 -41.05 13.11 1.32
CA ASN A 501 -41.82 11.97 1.82
C ASN A 501 -41.33 11.47 3.20
N ASN A 502 -40.03 11.53 3.49
CA ASN A 502 -39.42 10.93 4.68
C ASN A 502 -39.09 11.94 5.80
N SER A 503 -39.91 12.98 5.92
CA SER A 503 -39.67 14.11 6.83
C SER A 503 -39.63 13.79 8.34
N ASN A 504 -39.92 12.55 8.75
CA ASN A 504 -39.92 12.09 10.14
C ASN A 504 -38.66 11.31 10.55
N ALA A 505 -37.74 11.03 9.63
CA ALA A 505 -36.56 10.23 9.96
C ALA A 505 -35.58 11.01 10.87
N THR A 506 -34.92 10.29 11.77
CA THR A 506 -34.06 10.90 12.80
C THR A 506 -32.58 10.95 12.42
N ASN A 507 -32.16 10.26 11.35
CA ASN A 507 -30.76 10.21 10.95
C ASN A 507 -30.57 10.27 9.44
N PHE A 508 -30.11 11.43 8.96
CA PHE A 508 -29.98 11.75 7.53
C PHE A 508 -28.55 11.75 6.99
N LYS A 509 -27.59 11.15 7.70
CA LYS A 509 -26.17 11.22 7.31
C LYS A 509 -25.89 10.80 5.86
N LEU A 510 -26.55 9.74 5.37
CA LEU A 510 -26.46 9.32 3.97
C LEU A 510 -26.93 10.38 2.98
N PHE A 511 -28.07 10.98 3.28
CA PHE A 511 -28.66 12.00 2.43
C PHE A 511 -27.79 13.27 2.43
N GLU A 512 -27.27 13.65 3.60
CA GLU A 512 -26.31 14.75 3.76
C GLU A 512 -25.08 14.53 2.84
N LEU A 513 -24.50 13.33 2.84
CA LEU A 513 -23.36 12.99 1.98
C LEU A 513 -23.72 13.07 0.49
N ILE A 514 -24.88 12.56 0.09
CA ILE A 514 -25.34 12.64 -1.31
C ILE A 514 -25.48 14.11 -1.72
N LEU A 515 -26.15 14.94 -0.91
CA LEU A 515 -26.32 16.35 -1.18
C LEU A 515 -25.00 17.11 -1.20
N GLN A 516 -24.10 16.88 -0.24
CA GLN A 516 -22.78 17.51 -0.20
C GLN A 516 -22.02 17.27 -1.50
N ASN A 517 -21.97 16.00 -1.95
CA ASN A 517 -21.29 15.66 -3.20
C ASN A 517 -21.97 16.26 -4.44
N LEU A 518 -23.31 16.31 -4.48
CA LEU A 518 -24.02 16.96 -5.58
C LEU A 518 -23.86 18.48 -5.57
N VAL A 519 -23.83 19.14 -4.41
CA VAL A 519 -23.58 20.58 -4.29
C VAL A 519 -22.15 20.91 -4.72
N LEU A 520 -21.18 20.07 -4.37
CA LEU A 520 -19.79 20.25 -4.78
C LEU A 520 -19.61 20.18 -6.30
N ILE A 521 -20.36 19.30 -7.00
CA ILE A 521 -20.18 19.06 -8.44
C ILE A 521 -21.17 19.88 -9.29
N TYR A 522 -22.41 20.05 -8.82
CA TYR A 522 -23.51 20.72 -9.52
C TYR A 522 -24.20 21.79 -8.65
N PRO A 523 -23.47 22.81 -8.16
CA PRO A 523 -24.00 23.79 -7.21
C PRO A 523 -25.20 24.55 -7.75
N GLU A 524 -25.15 25.02 -9.00
CA GLU A 524 -26.25 25.80 -9.58
C GLU A 524 -27.56 25.02 -9.67
N LYS A 525 -27.51 23.74 -10.04
CA LYS A 525 -28.70 22.91 -10.21
C LYS A 525 -29.38 22.63 -8.87
N ILE A 526 -28.59 22.32 -7.84
CA ILE A 526 -29.13 22.13 -6.49
C ILE A 526 -29.66 23.44 -5.91
N MET A 527 -28.94 24.54 -6.08
CA MET A 527 -29.42 25.85 -5.60
C MET A 527 -30.73 26.26 -6.26
N ARG A 528 -30.95 25.94 -7.53
CA ARG A 528 -32.23 26.24 -8.19
C ARG A 528 -33.38 25.34 -7.75
N LYS A 529 -33.13 24.04 -7.54
CA LYS A 529 -34.20 23.07 -7.26
C LYS A 529 -34.46 22.85 -5.77
N PHE A 530 -33.43 22.74 -4.93
CA PHE A 530 -33.57 22.38 -3.52
C PHE A 530 -33.66 23.58 -2.58
N PHE A 531 -32.92 24.65 -2.84
CA PHE A 531 -32.89 25.84 -1.98
C PHE A 531 -34.27 26.51 -1.79
N PRO A 532 -35.13 26.64 -2.83
CA PRO A 532 -36.47 27.19 -2.64
C PRO A 532 -37.31 26.38 -1.64
N TYR A 533 -37.20 25.05 -1.64
CA TYR A 533 -37.92 24.20 -0.68
C TYR A 533 -37.47 24.42 0.76
N LEU A 534 -36.16 24.67 0.98
CA LEU A 534 -35.66 25.02 2.32
C LEU A 534 -36.19 26.39 2.75
N LEU A 535 -36.16 27.39 1.88
CA LEU A 535 -36.70 28.72 2.17
C LEU A 535 -38.19 28.68 2.50
N ASP A 536 -38.99 27.97 1.72
CA ASP A 536 -40.42 27.79 1.97
C ASP A 536 -40.68 27.10 3.31
N TYR A 537 -39.85 26.11 3.68
CA TYR A 537 -39.93 25.47 4.99
C TYR A 537 -39.64 26.46 6.13
N PHE A 538 -38.56 27.24 6.02
CA PHE A 538 -38.18 28.20 7.05
C PHE A 538 -39.17 29.38 7.17
N ALA A 539 -39.79 29.80 6.06
CA ALA A 539 -40.78 30.87 6.03
C ALA A 539 -42.09 30.53 6.78
N VAL A 540 -42.39 29.23 6.94
CA VAL A 540 -43.63 28.75 7.60
C VAL A 540 -43.42 28.50 9.11
N LEU A 541 -42.20 28.63 9.62
CA LEU A 541 -41.90 28.43 11.05
C LEU A 541 -42.28 29.67 11.89
N PRO A 542 -42.93 29.50 13.05
CA PRO A 542 -43.22 30.60 13.97
C PRO A 542 -41.93 31.23 14.53
N GLU A 543 -41.98 32.55 14.80
CA GLU A 543 -40.85 33.35 15.31
C GLU A 543 -40.26 32.86 16.64
N ARG A 544 -41.01 32.07 17.42
CA ARG A 544 -40.52 31.36 18.61
C ARG A 544 -40.66 29.86 18.41
N PHE A 545 -39.54 29.20 18.14
CA PHE A 545 -39.42 27.75 18.07
C PHE A 545 -38.72 27.26 19.34
N ASP A 546 -39.48 26.79 20.34
CA ASP A 546 -38.90 26.25 21.58
C ASP A 546 -38.11 24.97 21.24
N LEU A 547 -36.80 24.96 21.56
CA LEU A 547 -35.83 23.90 21.20
C LEU A 547 -35.71 22.78 22.25
N GLU A 548 -36.47 22.83 23.35
CA GLU A 548 -36.25 21.96 24.53
C GLU A 548 -37.08 20.66 24.53
N ASN A 549 -38.16 20.53 23.74
CA ASN A 549 -38.99 19.32 23.70
C ASN A 549 -38.78 18.45 22.43
N SER A 550 -38.30 17.22 22.62
CA SER A 550 -38.01 16.20 21.59
C SER A 550 -39.23 15.80 20.74
N SER A 551 -39.57 16.62 19.74
CA SER A 551 -40.64 16.36 18.77
C SER A 551 -40.09 16.26 17.35
N ASN A 552 -40.75 15.49 16.47
CA ASN A 552 -40.33 15.28 15.08
C ASN A 552 -40.10 16.59 14.29
N LYS A 553 -40.82 17.67 14.66
CA LYS A 553 -40.66 19.00 14.05
C LYS A 553 -39.29 19.65 14.35
N GLN A 554 -38.71 19.42 15.53
CA GLN A 554 -37.38 19.96 15.87
C GLN A 554 -36.25 19.20 15.18
N ASN A 555 -36.37 17.87 15.00
CA ASN A 555 -35.36 17.09 14.29
C ASN A 555 -35.27 17.52 12.82
N LYS A 556 -36.41 17.82 12.20
CA LYS A 556 -36.47 18.39 10.84
C LYS A 556 -35.88 19.80 10.77
N PHE A 557 -36.09 20.63 11.80
CA PHE A 557 -35.48 21.97 11.89
C PHE A 557 -33.96 21.94 12.09
N LYS A 558 -33.44 21.06 12.97
CA LYS A 558 -31.98 20.90 13.18
C LYS A 558 -31.25 20.34 11.96
N TYR A 559 -31.99 19.66 11.10
CA TYR A 559 -31.46 18.98 9.92
C TYR A 559 -31.41 19.88 8.69
N ASN A 560 -32.46 20.68 8.48
CA ASN A 560 -32.51 21.72 7.46
C ASN A 560 -31.55 22.86 7.77
#